data_AF-A0A8D2GFU0-F1
#
_entry.id   AF-A0A8D2GFU0-F1
#
_cell.length_a   1.000
_cell.length_b   1.000
_cell.length_c   1.000
_cell.angle_alpha   90.00
_cell.angle_beta   90.00
_cell.angle_gamma   90.00
#
_symmetry.space_group_name_H-M   'P 1'
#
loop_
_entity.id
_entity.type
_entity.pdbx_description
1 polymer ?
#
loop_
_entity_poly.entity_id
_entity_poly.type
_entity_poly.pdbx_seq_one_letter_code
_entity_poly.pdbx_strand_id
1 'polypeptide(L)'
;MEEQHGAPEQAAAGKSHGGLGGSYKVIVYELENFQGKRCELSAECPSLTDSLLEKVGSIQVKSGPWLGFESRAFRGEQFVLEKGDYPRWDAWSNSRNSDSLLSLRPLNIVGWL
;
A
#
# COMPACT_ATOMS: atom_id res chain seq x y z
N MET A 1 -5.12 0.80 -41.05
CA MET A 1 -3.92 0.95 -40.20
C MET A 1 -4.36 1.89 -39.09
N GLU A 2 -4.74 1.34 -37.94
CA GLU A 2 -4.87 2.07 -36.67
C GLU A 2 -5.19 1.03 -35.59
N GLU A 3 -4.18 0.77 -34.77
CA GLU A 3 -4.14 -0.22 -33.70
C GLU A 3 -5.10 0.18 -32.57
N GLN A 4 -5.96 -0.75 -32.18
CA GLN A 4 -6.69 -0.68 -30.92
C GLN A 4 -5.72 -1.05 -29.79
N HIS A 5 -5.27 -0.03 -29.05
CA HIS A 5 -4.49 -0.22 -27.83
C HIS A 5 -5.39 -0.77 -26.72
N GLY A 6 -5.30 -2.08 -26.50
CA GLY A 6 -5.79 -2.71 -25.28
C GLY A 6 -4.94 -2.29 -24.08
N ALA A 7 -5.59 -1.91 -22.98
CA ALA A 7 -4.93 -1.58 -21.72
C ALA A 7 -4.15 -2.80 -21.16
N PRO A 8 -2.98 -2.62 -20.52
CA PRO A 8 -2.24 -3.73 -19.96
C PRO A 8 -2.93 -4.25 -18.70
N GLU A 9 -3.13 -5.56 -18.67
CA GLU A 9 -3.61 -6.34 -17.54
C GLU A 9 -2.69 -6.13 -16.32
N GLN A 10 -3.30 -5.75 -15.19
CA GLN A 10 -2.58 -5.46 -13.95
C GLN A 10 -2.02 -6.75 -13.34
N ALA A 11 -0.70 -6.78 -13.15
CA ALA A 11 0.01 -7.88 -12.52
C ALA A 11 -0.48 -8.12 -11.08
N ALA A 12 -1.06 -9.29 -10.84
CA ALA A 12 -1.40 -9.78 -9.51
C ALA A 12 -0.12 -10.21 -8.78
N ALA A 13 0.36 -9.37 -7.87
CA ALA A 13 1.50 -9.71 -7.03
C ALA A 13 1.08 -10.68 -5.90
N GLY A 14 1.60 -11.92 -5.97
CA GLY A 14 1.98 -12.76 -4.83
C GLY A 14 0.90 -13.19 -3.84
N LYS A 15 0.43 -14.44 -3.96
CA LYS A 15 -0.24 -15.15 -2.85
C LYS A 15 0.77 -15.56 -1.78
N SER A 16 0.58 -15.09 -0.55
CA SER A 16 1.12 -15.74 0.64
C SER A 16 0.04 -15.80 1.71
N HIS A 17 -0.23 -17.01 2.19
CA HIS A 17 -1.22 -17.36 3.20
C HIS A 17 -0.52 -17.47 4.56
N GLY A 18 -1.05 -16.84 5.61
CA GLY A 18 -0.57 -17.09 6.98
C GLY A 18 -1.26 -16.23 8.05
N GLY A 19 -2.16 -16.86 8.83
CA GLY A 19 -2.60 -16.39 10.14
C GLY A 19 -4.08 -16.02 10.25
N LEU A 20 -4.78 -16.66 11.18
CA LEU A 20 -6.21 -16.54 11.49
C LEU A 20 -6.66 -15.08 11.68
N GLY A 21 -7.62 -14.62 10.86
CA GLY A 21 -8.42 -13.42 11.15
C GLY A 21 -8.46 -12.38 10.04
N GLY A 22 -9.15 -12.66 8.94
CA GLY A 22 -9.49 -11.68 7.89
C GLY A 22 -8.52 -11.61 6.72
N SER A 23 -9.04 -11.38 5.52
CA SER A 23 -8.21 -11.07 4.35
C SER A 23 -7.70 -9.64 4.47
N TYR A 24 -6.39 -9.42 4.39
CA TYR A 24 -5.83 -8.07 4.30
C TYR A 24 -5.95 -7.56 2.87
N LYS A 25 -6.29 -6.26 2.72
CA LYS A 25 -6.38 -5.61 1.41
C LYS A 25 -6.12 -4.11 1.52
N VAL A 26 -5.10 -3.64 0.83
CA VAL A 26 -4.78 -2.22 0.65
C VAL A 26 -4.65 -1.91 -0.84
N ILE A 27 -5.11 -0.74 -1.25
CA ILE A 27 -4.92 -0.20 -2.59
C ILE A 27 -4.05 1.05 -2.46
N VAL A 28 -2.96 1.09 -3.22
CA VAL A 28 -1.99 2.18 -3.21
C VAL A 28 -2.04 2.86 -4.57
N TYR A 29 -2.07 4.18 -4.58
CA TYR A 29 -2.20 5.01 -5.78
C TYR A 29 -1.00 5.92 -5.94
N GLU A 30 -0.63 6.17 -7.19
CA GLU A 30 0.50 7.01 -7.55
C GLU A 30 0.26 8.50 -7.26
N LEU A 31 -0.99 8.93 -7.41
CA LEU A 31 -1.39 10.32 -7.20
C LEU A 31 -2.27 10.47 -5.97
N GLU A 32 -2.39 11.71 -5.50
CA GLU A 32 -3.34 12.09 -4.45
C GLU A 32 -4.79 11.84 -4.90
N ASN A 33 -5.70 11.77 -3.93
CA ASN A 33 -7.15 11.63 -4.16
C ASN A 33 -7.54 10.41 -5.02
N PHE A 34 -6.81 9.31 -4.85
CA PHE A 34 -7.08 7.99 -5.43
C PHE A 34 -7.03 7.95 -6.96
N GLN A 35 -6.08 8.69 -7.54
CA GLN A 35 -5.88 8.81 -8.99
C GLN A 35 -4.58 8.15 -9.49
N GLY A 36 -4.46 8.02 -10.81
CA GLY A 36 -3.26 7.52 -11.47
C GLY A 36 -3.13 5.99 -11.43
N LYS A 37 -1.90 5.50 -11.65
CA LYS A 37 -1.60 4.07 -11.55
C LYS A 37 -1.88 3.60 -10.12
N ARG A 38 -2.37 2.37 -9.98
CA ARG A 38 -2.62 1.77 -8.67
C ARG A 38 -2.18 0.32 -8.63
N CYS A 39 -1.84 -0.15 -7.44
CA CYS A 39 -1.65 -1.57 -7.15
C CYS A 39 -2.51 -1.98 -5.95
N GLU A 40 -2.93 -3.24 -5.95
CA GLU A 40 -3.65 -3.85 -4.83
C GLU A 40 -2.73 -4.89 -4.17
N LEU A 41 -2.63 -4.83 -2.84
CA LEU A 41 -1.80 -5.74 -2.06
C LEU A 41 -2.68 -6.47 -1.04
N SER A 42 -2.46 -7.79 -0.96
CA SER A 42 -3.03 -8.66 0.08
C SER A 42 -1.98 -9.31 0.97
N ALA A 43 -0.70 -9.05 0.70
CA ALA A 43 0.46 -9.53 1.43
C ALA A 43 1.51 -8.41 1.56
N GLU A 44 2.56 -8.65 2.33
CA GLU A 44 3.66 -7.70 2.48
C GLU A 44 4.36 -7.39 1.15
N CYS A 45 4.83 -6.15 1.02
CA CYS A 45 5.56 -5.64 -0.12
C CYS A 45 6.80 -4.89 0.39
N PRO A 46 8.03 -5.43 0.20
CA PRO A 46 9.25 -4.80 0.69
C PRO A 46 9.69 -3.60 -0.14
N SER A 47 9.09 -3.36 -1.31
CA SER A 47 9.42 -2.22 -2.17
C SER A 47 8.27 -1.89 -3.12
N LEU A 48 7.60 -0.76 -2.87
CA LEU A 48 6.50 -0.27 -3.71
C LEU A 48 7.00 0.33 -5.03
N THR A 49 8.27 0.70 -5.10
CA THR A 49 8.83 1.44 -6.24
C THR A 49 9.70 0.60 -7.18
N ASP A 50 9.90 -0.70 -6.91
CA ASP A 50 10.75 -1.55 -7.77
C ASP A 50 10.04 -2.07 -9.03
N SER A 51 8.77 -1.68 -9.26
CA SER A 51 8.00 -1.92 -10.50
C SER A 51 6.53 -1.50 -10.39
N LEU A 52 6.02 -1.30 -9.17
CA LEU A 52 4.58 -1.08 -8.95
C LEU A 52 4.18 0.38 -9.19
N LEU A 53 4.84 1.35 -8.57
CA LEU A 53 4.52 2.78 -8.65
C LEU A 53 5.81 3.64 -8.67
N GLU A 54 5.78 4.85 -9.21
CA GLU A 54 6.91 5.78 -9.08
C GLU A 54 6.96 6.45 -7.69
N LYS A 55 5.77 6.75 -7.14
CA LYS A 55 5.58 7.32 -5.81
C LYS A 55 4.23 6.87 -5.24
N VAL A 56 4.03 7.01 -3.94
CA VAL A 56 2.71 6.87 -3.31
C VAL A 56 2.11 8.24 -3.05
N GLY A 57 0.96 8.51 -3.66
CA GLY A 57 0.21 9.75 -3.48
C GLY A 57 -1.03 9.60 -2.60
N SER A 58 -1.68 8.43 -2.61
CA SER A 58 -2.84 8.14 -1.74
C SER A 58 -3.03 6.64 -1.49
N ILE A 59 -3.77 6.31 -0.42
CA ILE A 59 -3.95 4.93 0.05
C ILE A 59 -5.43 4.70 0.41
N GLN A 60 -5.97 3.53 0.06
CA GLN A 60 -7.24 3.04 0.60
C GLN A 60 -7.03 1.67 1.26
N VAL A 61 -7.19 1.60 2.57
CA VAL A 61 -7.16 0.33 3.30
C VAL A 61 -8.57 -0.24 3.34
N LYS A 62 -8.82 -1.29 2.56
CA LYS A 62 -10.13 -1.98 2.53
C LYS A 62 -10.28 -2.95 3.69
N SER A 63 -9.18 -3.60 4.06
CA SER A 63 -9.07 -4.48 5.23
C SER A 63 -7.64 -4.46 5.77
N GLY A 64 -7.51 -4.25 7.08
CA GLY A 64 -6.24 -3.97 7.75
C GLY A 64 -6.26 -4.42 9.22
N PRO A 65 -5.42 -3.83 10.09
CA PRO A 65 -4.52 -2.72 9.79
C PRO A 65 -3.27 -3.14 9.01
N TRP A 66 -2.65 -2.17 8.35
CA TRP A 66 -1.35 -2.30 7.69
C TRP A 66 -0.31 -1.45 8.42
N LEU A 67 0.95 -1.85 8.33
CA LEU A 67 2.09 -1.06 8.77
C LEU A 67 2.88 -0.61 7.54
N GLY A 68 2.90 0.70 7.30
CA GLY A 68 3.69 1.36 6.28
C GLY A 68 5.03 1.84 6.82
N PHE A 69 6.00 1.96 5.92
CA PHE A 69 7.36 2.34 6.25
C PHE A 69 7.90 3.35 5.24
N GLU A 70 8.62 4.34 5.75
CA GLU A 70 9.29 5.36 4.95
C GLU A 70 10.28 4.76 3.96
N SER A 71 11.03 3.74 4.38
CA SER A 71 12.07 3.10 3.57
C SER A 71 11.67 1.71 3.09
N ARG A 72 12.40 1.22 2.08
CA ARG A 72 12.30 -0.16 1.60
C ARG A 72 12.66 -1.16 2.70
N ALA A 73 12.24 -2.40 2.51
CA ALA A 73 12.51 -3.53 3.40
C ALA A 73 12.14 -3.26 4.87
N PHE A 74 11.01 -2.58 5.09
CA PHE A 74 10.38 -2.35 6.40
C PHE A 74 11.25 -1.54 7.38
N ARG A 75 11.83 -0.43 6.91
CA ARG A 75 12.74 0.43 7.69
C ARG A 75 12.26 1.89 7.74
N GLY A 76 12.85 2.65 8.65
CA GLY A 76 12.59 4.09 8.80
C GLY A 76 11.36 4.37 9.66
N GLU A 77 10.77 5.55 9.46
CA GLU A 77 9.52 5.94 10.13
C GLU A 77 8.38 4.97 9.80
N GLN A 78 7.51 4.72 10.79
CA GLN A 78 6.42 3.76 10.70
C GLN A 78 5.06 4.45 10.75
N PHE A 79 4.13 3.97 9.93
CA PHE A 79 2.78 4.50 9.82
C PHE A 79 1.77 3.37 10.02
N VAL A 80 0.92 3.48 11.05
CA VAL A 80 -0.20 2.54 11.23
C VAL A 80 -1.35 3.00 10.34
N LEU A 81 -1.74 2.14 9.41
CA LEU A 81 -2.79 2.39 8.43
C LEU A 81 -4.00 1.52 8.76
N GLU A 82 -4.95 2.10 9.48
CA GLU A 82 -6.24 1.48 9.78
C GLU A 82 -7.14 1.43 8.54
N LYS A 83 -8.27 0.72 8.63
CA LYS A 83 -9.27 0.72 7.57
C LYS A 83 -9.77 2.14 7.33
N GLY A 84 -9.63 2.63 6.11
CA GLY A 84 -9.99 4.00 5.78
C GLY A 84 -9.38 4.50 4.48
N ASP A 85 -9.63 5.77 4.21
CA ASP A 85 -9.21 6.50 3.02
C ASP A 85 -8.19 7.57 3.42
N TYR A 86 -7.03 7.54 2.77
CA TYR A 86 -5.94 8.46 3.01
C TYR A 86 -5.61 9.20 1.71
N PRO A 87 -6.21 10.38 1.47
CA PRO A 87 -6.16 11.04 0.17
C PRO A 87 -4.81 11.69 -0.15
N ARG A 88 -3.95 11.90 0.85
CA ARG A 88 -2.61 12.50 0.72
C ARG A 88 -1.66 12.00 1.81
N TRP A 89 -0.38 12.30 1.67
CA TRP A 89 0.67 11.83 2.55
C TRP A 89 0.55 12.29 4.01
N ASP A 90 0.06 13.49 4.25
CA ASP A 90 -0.12 14.03 5.60
C ASP A 90 -1.37 13.47 6.31
N ALA A 91 -2.13 12.59 5.65
CA ALA A 91 -3.19 11.82 6.30
C ALA A 91 -2.66 10.58 7.02
N TRP A 92 -1.48 10.05 6.66
CA TRP A 92 -0.86 8.90 7.34
C TRP A 92 0.40 9.25 8.14
N SER A 93 1.04 10.39 7.86
CA SER A 93 2.22 10.87 8.58
C SER A 93 1.90 12.07 9.47
N ASN A 94 2.11 11.93 10.78
CA ASN A 94 1.93 13.02 11.75
C ASN A 94 3.20 13.87 11.94
N SER A 95 4.38 13.36 11.59
CA SER A 95 5.65 14.05 11.81
C SER A 95 5.92 15.14 10.78
N ARG A 96 5.28 15.06 9.59
CA ARG A 96 5.55 15.91 8.42
C ARG A 96 7.01 15.90 7.94
N ASN A 97 7.81 14.94 8.40
CA ASN A 97 9.23 14.85 8.08
C ASN A 97 9.49 14.25 6.70
N SER A 98 8.58 13.41 6.21
CA SER A 98 8.72 12.69 4.95
C SER A 98 7.35 12.36 4.37
N ASP A 99 7.23 12.49 3.05
CA ASP A 99 6.08 12.04 2.26
C ASP A 99 6.30 10.63 1.66
N SER A 100 7.43 10.00 1.99
CA SER A 100 7.82 8.71 1.43
C SER A 100 7.11 7.56 2.13
N LEU A 101 6.61 6.62 1.33
CA LEU A 101 6.07 5.34 1.77
C LEU A 101 6.55 4.28 0.77
N LEU A 102 7.50 3.44 1.18
CA LEU A 102 8.24 2.57 0.27
C LEU A 102 8.06 1.08 0.56
N SER A 103 7.56 0.69 1.73
CA SER A 103 7.18 -0.71 2.00
C SER A 103 5.98 -0.82 2.94
N LEU A 104 5.26 -1.95 2.83
CA LEU A 104 4.00 -2.20 3.54
C LEU A 104 3.92 -3.66 3.99
N ARG A 105 3.39 -3.93 5.19
CA ARG A 105 3.03 -5.28 5.60
C ARG A 105 1.73 -5.31 6.41
N PRO A 106 0.96 -6.41 6.38
CA PRO A 106 -0.10 -6.64 7.35
C PRO A 106 0.40 -6.52 8.79
N LEU A 107 -0.36 -5.84 9.64
CA LEU A 107 -0.07 -5.77 11.08
C LEU A 107 -0.98 -6.76 11.81
N ASN A 108 -0.40 -7.91 12.18
CA ASN A 108 -1.12 -8.90 12.97
C ASN A 108 -1.25 -8.40 14.41
N ILE A 109 -2.44 -7.91 14.75
CA ILE A 109 -2.81 -7.60 16.13
C ILE A 109 -3.29 -8.91 16.75
N VAL A 110 -2.35 -9.65 17.35
CA VAL A 110 -2.71 -10.75 18.26
C VAL A 110 -3.43 -10.13 19.46
N GLY A 111 -4.73 -10.40 19.56
CA GLY A 111 -5.52 -10.09 20.73
C GLY A 111 -5.04 -10.94 21.90
N TRP A 112 -4.14 -10.39 22.71
CA TRP A 112 -3.89 -10.93 24.04
C TRP A 112 -4.99 -10.39 24.97
N LEU A 113 -6.04 -11.19 25.14
CA LEU A 113 -6.73 -11.36 26.42
C LEU A 113 -6.39 -12.76 26.94
#